data_AF-A0A2M8KEI9-F1
#
_entry.id   AF-A0A2M8KEI9-F1
#
_cell.length_a   1.000
_cell.length_b   1.000
_cell.length_c   1.000
_cell.angle_alpha   90.00
_cell.angle_beta   90.00
_cell.angle_gamma   90.00
#
_symmetry.space_group_name_H-M   'P 1'
#
loop_
_entity.id
_entity.type
_entity.pdbx_description
1 polymer ?
#
loop_
_entity_poly.entity_id
_entity_poly.type
_entity_poly.pdbx_seq_one_letter_code
_entity_poly.pdbx_strand_id
1 'polypeptide(L)' 'MTKGIKREQIKIDAEGKVLGRLSVEVSNILRGKNLATFEPHKDDGPVVSVYNISKIKITGDKLKQKV' A
#
# COMPACT_ATOMS: atom_id res chain seq x y z
N MET A 1 -11.24 25.24 13.15
CA MET A 1 -12.09 24.21 12.50
C MET A 1 -11.19 23.34 11.63
N THR A 2 -10.54 22.33 12.22
CA THR A 2 -9.65 21.42 11.49
C THR A 2 -10.52 20.44 10.72
N LYS A 3 -10.87 20.79 9.47
CA LYS A 3 -11.62 19.92 8.56
C LYS A 3 -10.76 18.68 8.34
N GLY A 4 -11.06 17.61 9.07
CA GLY A 4 -10.37 16.32 8.92
C GLY A 4 -10.41 15.94 7.44
N ILE A 5 -9.24 15.83 6.82
CA ILE A 5 -9.10 15.42 5.43
C ILE A 5 -9.78 14.04 5.34
N LYS A 6 -10.92 13.96 4.63
CA LYS A 6 -11.56 12.68 4.31
C LYS A 6 -10.65 11.98 3.31
N ARG A 7 -9.73 11.17 3.81
CA ARG A 7 -8.90 10.30 2.99
C ARG A 7 -9.76 9.14 2.50
N GLU A 8 -9.67 8.86 1.21
CA GLU A 8 -10.27 7.66 0.63
C GLU A 8 -9.62 6.41 1.26
N GLN A 9 -10.43 5.42 1.60
CA GLN A 9 -9.94 4.17 2.18
C GLN A 9 -9.89 3.10 1.10
N ILE A 10 -8.68 2.71 0.73
CA ILE A 10 -8.42 1.68 -0.28
C ILE A 10 -8.16 0.35 0.41
N LYS A 11 -8.81 -0.68 -0.11
CA LYS A 11 -8.81 -2.02 0.44
C LYS A 11 -8.07 -2.97 -0.50
N ILE A 12 -7.00 -3.63 -0.03
CA ILE A 12 -6.17 -4.50 -0.88
C ILE A 12 -6.06 -5.90 -0.28
N ASP A 13 -6.36 -6.91 -1.08
CA ASP A 13 -6.14 -8.32 -0.74
C ASP A 13 -4.72 -8.76 -1.11
N ALA A 14 -3.97 -9.28 -0.14
CA ALA A 14 -2.63 -9.80 -0.34
C ALA A 14 -2.59 -11.26 -0.81
N GLU A 15 -3.73 -11.95 -0.87
CA GLU A 15 -3.79 -13.37 -1.26
C GLU A 15 -3.22 -13.61 -2.66
N GLY A 16 -2.22 -14.49 -2.75
CA GLY A 16 -1.59 -14.84 -4.03
C GLY A 16 -0.71 -13.76 -4.65
N LYS A 17 -0.59 -12.57 -4.04
CA LYS A 17 0.28 -11.48 -4.50
C LYS A 17 1.72 -11.72 -4.04
N VAL A 18 2.69 -11.24 -4.82
CA VAL A 18 4.10 -11.30 -4.44
C VAL A 18 4.44 -10.11 -3.56
N LEU A 19 4.99 -10.34 -2.35
CA LEU A 19 5.29 -9.30 -1.36
C LEU A 19 5.97 -8.06 -1.98
N GLY A 20 7.09 -8.25 -2.69
CA GLY A 20 7.84 -7.13 -3.23
C GLY A 20 7.06 -6.31 -4.27
N ARG A 21 6.24 -6.95 -5.11
CA ARG A 21 5.42 -6.24 -6.10
C ARG A 21 4.28 -5.49 -5.43
N LEU A 22 3.63 -6.13 -4.44
CA LEU A 22 2.56 -5.53 -3.66
C LEU A 22 3.05 -4.28 -2.90
N SER A 23 4.23 -4.35 -2.27
CA SER A 23 4.79 -3.20 -1.52
C SER A 23 5.02 -1.97 -2.40
N VAL A 24 5.47 -2.14 -3.63
CA VAL A 24 5.70 -1.03 -4.56
C VAL A 24 4.37 -0.40 -4.99
N GLU A 25 3.38 -1.23 -5.30
CA GLU A 25 2.04 -0.78 -5.67
C GLU A 25 1.40 0.01 -4.51
N VAL A 26 1.44 -0.52 -3.29
CA VAL A 26 0.93 0.15 -2.09
C VAL A 26 1.63 1.47 -1.84
N SER A 27 2.96 1.53 -2.01
CA SER A 27 3.73 2.77 -1.81
C SER A 27 3.35 3.87 -2.79
N ASN A 28 3.02 3.52 -4.03
CA ASN A 28 2.55 4.49 -5.02
C ASN A 28 1.14 5.01 -4.69
N ILE A 29 0.27 4.11 -4.20
CA ILE A 29 -1.08 4.46 -3.77
C ILE A 29 -1.06 5.37 -2.53
N LEU A 30 -0.26 5.02 -1.51
CA LEU A 30 -0.11 5.83 -0.29
C LEU A 30 0.37 7.24 -0.58
N ARG A 31 1.22 7.40 -1.59
CA ARG A 31 1.69 8.72 -2.02
C ARG A 31 0.65 9.51 -2.81
N GLY A 32 -0.47 8.91 -3.21
CA GLY A 32 -1.45 9.57 -4.08
C GLY A 32 -0.98 9.74 -5.52
N LYS A 33 0.11 9.07 -5.97
CA LYS A 33 0.63 9.21 -7.35
C LYS A 33 -0.36 8.81 -8.44
N ASN A 34 -1.35 8.00 -8.09
CA ASN A 34 -2.43 7.59 -8.98
C ASN A 34 -3.54 8.64 -9.09
N LEU A 35 -3.55 9.67 -8.22
CA LEU A 35 -4.49 10.77 -8.26
C LEU A 35 -3.94 11.88 -9.15
N ALA A 36 -4.82 12.46 -9.98
CA ALA A 36 -4.47 13.62 -10.82
C ALA A 36 -4.13 14.87 -9.99
N THR A 37 -4.51 14.88 -8.70
CA THR A 37 -4.23 15.96 -7.74
C THR A 37 -2.92 15.79 -6.98
N PHE A 38 -2.06 14.84 -7.38
CA PHE A 38 -0.83 14.55 -6.67
C PHE A 38 0.09 15.78 -6.57
N GLU A 39 0.30 16.25 -5.35
CA GLU A 39 1.20 17.35 -5.01
C GLU A 39 2.38 16.81 -4.17
N PRO A 40 3.64 16.85 -4.64
CA PRO A 40 4.76 16.21 -3.94
C PRO A 40 5.00 16.71 -2.50
N HIS A 41 4.54 17.92 -2.20
CA HIS A 41 4.73 18.60 -0.91
C HIS A 41 3.56 18.41 0.06
N LYS A 42 2.48 17.74 -0.37
CA LYS A 42 1.23 17.61 0.37
C LYS A 42 0.86 16.14 0.49
N ASP A 43 0.56 15.72 1.72
CA ASP A 43 0.14 14.34 2.00
C ASP A 43 -1.39 14.22 1.95
N ASP A 44 -1.93 14.21 0.73
CA ASP A 44 -3.34 13.96 0.42
C ASP A 44 -3.62 12.50 0.04
N GLY A 45 -2.64 11.62 0.28
CA GLY A 45 -2.73 10.21 -0.07
C GLY A 45 -3.90 9.46 0.60
N PRO A 46 -4.51 8.48 -0.09
CA PRO A 46 -5.51 7.59 0.48
C PRO A 46 -4.90 6.67 1.54
N VAL A 47 -5.74 6.22 2.48
CA VAL A 47 -5.35 5.24 3.49
C VAL A 47 -5.50 3.84 2.91
N VAL A 48 -4.43 3.05 2.92
CA VAL A 48 -4.43 1.68 2.41
C VAL A 48 -4.52 0.68 3.56
N SER A 49 -5.51 -0.21 3.50
CA SER A 49 -5.64 -1.37 4.41
C SER A 49 -5.43 -2.66 3.64
N VAL A 50 -4.52 -3.52 4.12
CA VAL A 50 -4.16 -4.79 3.48
C VAL A 50 -4.66 -5.97 4.31
N TYR A 51 -5.31 -6.95 3.66
CA TYR A 51 -5.86 -8.16 4.29
C TYR A 51 -5.16 -9.41 3.80
N ASN A 52 -5.39 -10.54 4.49
CA ASN A 52 -4.89 -11.87 4.10
C ASN A 52 -3.36 -11.93 3.94
N ILE A 53 -2.64 -11.20 4.79
CA ILE A 53 -1.17 -11.12 4.77
C ILE A 53 -0.52 -12.52 4.91
N SER A 54 -1.18 -13.43 5.63
CA SER A 54 -0.72 -14.81 5.81
C SER A 54 -0.66 -15.63 4.50
N LYS A 55 -1.42 -15.24 3.48
CA LYS A 55 -1.48 -15.93 2.19
C LYS A 55 -0.65 -15.24 1.09
N ILE A 56 0.21 -14.31 1.47
CA ILE A 56 1.07 -13.61 0.53
C ILE A 56 2.16 -14.55 0.00
N LYS A 57 2.43 -14.49 -1.30
CA LYS A 57 3.51 -15.28 -1.91
C LYS A 57 4.84 -14.58 -1.69
N ILE A 58 5.77 -15.29 -1.07
CA ILE A 58 7.16 -14.86 -0.95
C ILE A 58 7.96 -15.74 -1.91
N THR A 59 8.66 -15.11 -2.85
CA THR A 59 9.51 -15.82 -3.81
C THR A 59 10.92 -16.02 -3.25
N GLY A 60 11.50 -17.22 -3.45
CA GLY A 60 12.86 -17.62 -3.01
C GLY A 60 12.94 -18.11 -1.55
N ASP A 61 14.16 -18.28 -1.03
CA ASP A 61 14.46 -18.70 0.36
C ASP A 61 14.28 -17.57 1.41
N LYS A 62 13.63 -16.47 1.04
CA LYS A 62 13.49 -15.28 1.89
C LYS A 62 12.70 -15.52 3.17
N LEU A 63 11.87 -16.56 3.23
CA LEU A 63 11.20 -16.97 4.47
C LEU A 63 12.18 -17.54 5.51
N LYS A 64 13.31 -18.08 5.07
CA LYS A 64 14.35 -18.67 5.95
C LYS A 64 15.55 -17.74 6.19
N GLN A 65 15.79 -16.76 5.33
CA GLN A 65 16.97 -15.86 5.41
C GLN A 65 16.68 -14.44 5.90
N LYS A 66 15.41 -14.10 6.18
CA LYS A 66 15.05 -12.76 6.64
C LYS A 66 14.99 -12.74 8.18
N VAL A 67 16.11 -12.34 8.79
CA VAL A 67 16.20 -11.93 10.20
C VAL A 67 15.67 -10.50 10.35
#